data_AF-A0A0S2JIV3-F1
#
_entry.id   AF-A0A0S2JIV3-F1
#
_cell.length_a   1.000
_cell.length_b   1.000
_cell.length_c   1.000
_cell.angle_alpha   90.00
_cell.angle_beta   90.00
_cell.angle_gamma   90.00
#
_symmetry.space_group_name_H-M   'P 1'
#
loop_
_entity.id
_entity.type
_entity.pdbx_description
1 polymer ?
#
loop_
_entity_poly.entity_id
_entity_poly.type
_entity_poly.pdbx_seq_one_letter_code
_entity_poly.pdbx_strand_id
1 'polypeptide(L)'
;MSKTLIINPVKRGYKTIVLLLLSFSLLACGGSDSDTESTLEPTPEPIPTPVPDPTPVADPTSGYITNPDLNETPNGMLNAVLTNRNPDCRAYVTDDNNGDYGARGITDRSNLAVGAPYFPGSNKESIVIIDLVIVSGGYIQNPSNPDQPGSWNYAVVIETNDAELATHCRMQHNMIPNHDLGWDVGAPNEDNVWVTEIDHDDMQITYLPVNPQFSNPLVADDTDRNPTNFMDYDGILLNGIGIAMDSGFCYNPDHARVNAAGNSTGCGDGSVWFEIPAYTLQEPSAEKMAAIFDEYFGHGFEGTYHYHAMTHPLQSNDEATIAPGLNGSPLIGFAKDGFPIYGKWFINTEGDLVKAKSGYKLKNWPLNPDENGFGQSRQPYTNTPPFKEHGTPPTPWDVLNRAQDFDFSFTSEPFGIPLGRYIDDWVYDNGNTGNLDECNGATDVNGVYGYYITNEYPYGPICTFGVHEPSFGKVPPLRWDDELADPGRIFDEMGNKINGH
;
A
#
# COMPACT_ATOMS: atom_id res chain seq x y z
N MET A 1 18.64 61.35 17.91
CA MET A 1 17.41 62.15 18.08
C MET A 1 16.23 61.21 17.89
N SER A 2 15.43 61.07 18.95
CA SER A 2 14.28 60.17 19.04
C SER A 2 13.13 60.68 18.16
N LYS A 3 12.49 59.79 17.38
CA LYS A 3 11.10 59.99 16.91
C LYS A 3 10.34 58.67 16.90
N THR A 4 9.33 58.68 17.74
CA THR A 4 8.29 57.70 18.05
C THR A 4 7.21 57.63 16.94
N LEU A 5 6.67 56.43 16.69
CA LEU A 5 5.33 56.19 16.11
C LEU A 5 4.85 54.84 16.68
N ILE A 6 4.11 54.84 17.79
CA ILE A 6 2.63 54.76 17.91
C ILE A 6 2.02 53.57 17.15
N ILE A 7 1.80 52.48 17.88
CA ILE A 7 0.93 51.35 17.51
C ILE A 7 -0.33 51.43 18.39
N ASN A 8 -1.49 51.31 17.75
CA ASN A 8 -2.83 51.34 18.34
C ASN A 8 -3.31 49.89 18.60
N PRO A 9 -3.71 49.48 19.82
CA PRO A 9 -4.31 48.18 20.06
C PRO A 9 -5.84 48.29 20.20
N VAL A 10 -6.60 47.51 19.43
CA VAL A 10 -8.06 47.41 19.58
C VAL A 10 -8.46 46.03 20.09
N LYS A 11 -8.77 46.03 21.39
CA LYS A 11 -9.90 45.41 22.10
C LYS A 11 -10.13 43.90 21.97
N ARG A 12 -9.62 43.19 22.98
CA ARG A 12 -10.13 41.91 23.48
C ARG A 12 -11.20 42.21 24.55
N GLY A 13 -12.44 41.81 24.31
CA GLY A 13 -13.56 42.01 25.24
C GLY A 13 -13.71 40.83 26.19
N TYR A 14 -13.53 41.09 27.48
CA TYR A 14 -13.87 40.19 28.58
C TYR A 14 -15.38 40.27 28.89
N LYS A 15 -16.03 39.13 29.13
CA LYS A 15 -17.26 39.04 29.93
C LYS A 15 -17.07 37.97 31.00
N THR A 16 -17.54 38.30 32.20
CA THR A 16 -17.15 37.76 33.49
C THR A 16 -18.41 37.47 34.31
N ILE A 17 -18.40 36.36 35.08
CA ILE A 17 -19.25 35.99 36.26
C ILE A 17 -20.70 35.58 35.90
N VAL A 18 -21.26 34.46 36.39
CA VAL A 18 -21.71 34.20 37.78
C VAL A 18 -21.75 32.69 38.09
N LEU A 19 -21.20 32.31 39.25
CA LEU A 19 -21.39 31.03 39.97
C LEU A 19 -22.63 31.16 40.87
N LEU A 20 -23.54 30.18 40.90
CA LEU A 20 -24.61 30.15 41.93
C LEU A 20 -24.97 28.72 42.34
N LEU A 21 -24.58 28.41 43.58
CA LEU A 21 -25.07 27.32 44.43
C LEU A 21 -26.55 27.51 44.74
N LEU A 22 -27.33 26.44 44.72
CA LEU A 22 -28.64 26.39 45.39
C LEU A 22 -28.89 24.98 45.96
N SER A 23 -28.65 24.87 47.26
CA SER A 23 -29.21 23.87 48.15
C SER A 23 -30.47 24.48 48.79
N PHE A 24 -31.55 23.71 48.84
CA PHE A 24 -32.66 23.97 49.77
C PHE A 24 -33.21 22.64 50.30
N SER A 25 -33.16 22.53 51.62
CA SER A 25 -33.94 21.61 52.45
C SER A 25 -35.14 22.36 53.03
N LEU A 26 -36.19 21.63 53.41
CA LEU A 26 -37.16 21.79 54.55
C LEU A 26 -38.44 20.99 54.21
N LEU A 27 -38.76 19.88 54.93
CA LEU A 27 -39.73 19.72 56.05
C LEU A 27 -41.20 20.05 55.68
N ALA A 28 -42.29 19.32 56.03
CA ALA A 28 -42.59 18.15 56.87
C ALA A 28 -44.07 17.68 56.64
N CYS A 29 -44.54 16.72 57.46
CA CYS A 29 -45.89 16.11 57.65
C CYS A 29 -46.25 14.97 56.68
N GLY A 30 -46.70 13.78 57.09
CA GLY A 30 -47.12 13.22 58.38
C GLY A 30 -48.29 12.24 58.10
N GLY A 31 -48.19 10.97 58.52
CA GLY A 31 -49.28 10.01 58.30
C GLY A 31 -48.93 8.57 58.67
N SER A 32 -49.46 8.12 59.80
CA SER A 32 -49.47 6.78 60.40
C SER A 32 -50.01 5.69 59.48
N ASP A 33 -49.43 4.49 59.48
CA ASP A 33 -50.11 3.29 59.99
C ASP A 33 -49.20 2.05 60.03
N SER A 34 -49.61 1.14 60.91
CA SER A 34 -48.97 -0.06 61.42
C SER A 34 -48.78 -1.17 60.38
N ASP A 35 -47.71 -1.96 60.49
CA ASP A 35 -47.78 -3.36 60.96
C ASP A 35 -46.59 -4.22 60.52
N THR A 36 -46.08 -4.95 61.52
CA THR A 36 -45.46 -6.28 61.45
C THR A 36 -44.10 -6.48 60.76
N GLU A 37 -43.17 -6.88 61.62
CA GLU A 37 -41.88 -7.53 61.42
C GLU A 37 -41.96 -8.77 60.50
N SER A 38 -41.08 -8.82 59.50
CA SER A 38 -40.73 -10.05 58.76
C SER A 38 -39.30 -9.91 58.23
N THR A 39 -38.40 -10.70 58.77
CA THR A 39 -37.03 -10.88 58.29
C THR A 39 -37.04 -11.68 56.97
N LEU A 40 -36.60 -11.08 55.87
CA LEU A 40 -36.34 -11.77 54.61
C LEU A 40 -34.84 -11.77 54.31
N GLU A 41 -34.28 -12.97 54.15
CA GLU A 41 -32.94 -13.21 53.62
C GLU A 41 -32.83 -12.71 52.16
N PRO A 42 -31.65 -12.22 51.71
CA PRO A 42 -31.47 -11.81 50.33
C PRO A 42 -31.40 -13.03 49.39
N THR A 43 -32.23 -13.02 48.36
CA THR A 43 -32.23 -13.98 47.24
C THR A 43 -30.90 -13.90 46.48
N PRO A 44 -30.22 -15.02 46.15
CA PRO A 44 -29.00 -14.98 45.35
C PRO A 44 -29.30 -14.54 43.90
N GLU A 45 -28.47 -13.67 43.36
CA GLU A 45 -28.51 -13.25 41.95
C GLU A 45 -28.37 -14.45 41.01
N PRO A 46 -29.07 -14.47 39.85
CA PRO A 46 -28.95 -15.56 38.90
C PRO A 46 -27.56 -15.57 38.27
N ILE A 47 -26.90 -16.73 38.32
CA ILE A 47 -25.64 -17.00 37.62
C ILE A 47 -25.90 -16.81 36.11
N PRO A 48 -25.10 -15.98 35.41
CA PRO A 48 -25.25 -15.82 33.96
C PRO A 48 -25.04 -17.17 33.28
N THR A 49 -25.99 -17.55 32.41
CA THR A 49 -25.87 -18.72 31.54
C THR A 49 -24.61 -18.60 30.68
N PRO A 50 -23.80 -19.66 30.54
CA PRO A 50 -22.66 -19.63 29.64
C PRO A 50 -23.15 -19.34 28.22
N VAL A 51 -22.52 -18.35 27.59
CA VAL A 51 -22.66 -18.09 26.16
C VAL A 51 -22.27 -19.40 25.45
N PRO A 52 -23.08 -19.94 24.54
CA PRO A 52 -22.68 -21.10 23.77
C PRO A 52 -21.38 -20.79 23.03
N ASP A 53 -20.40 -21.68 23.12
CA ASP A 53 -19.19 -21.60 22.30
C ASP A 53 -19.59 -21.32 20.84
N PRO A 54 -18.91 -20.40 20.14
CA PRO A 54 -19.14 -20.23 18.72
C PRO A 54 -18.97 -21.59 18.06
N THR A 55 -19.98 -22.00 17.30
CA THR A 55 -19.89 -23.17 16.41
C THR A 55 -18.58 -23.06 15.64
N PRO A 56 -17.74 -24.13 15.56
CA PRO A 56 -16.55 -24.10 14.75
C PRO A 56 -16.94 -23.68 13.34
N VAL A 57 -16.45 -22.53 12.90
CA VAL A 57 -16.49 -22.16 11.49
C VAL A 57 -15.79 -23.29 10.76
N ALA A 58 -16.43 -23.87 9.75
CA ALA A 58 -15.80 -24.89 8.93
C ALA A 58 -14.46 -24.34 8.45
N ASP A 59 -13.39 -25.11 8.64
CA ASP A 59 -12.03 -24.73 8.28
C ASP A 59 -11.99 -24.37 6.79
N PRO A 60 -11.80 -23.09 6.42
CA PRO A 60 -11.75 -22.68 5.02
C PRO A 60 -10.54 -23.27 4.29
N THR A 61 -9.61 -23.95 4.99
CA THR A 61 -8.39 -24.56 4.42
C THR A 61 -8.60 -25.95 3.80
N SER A 62 -9.78 -26.58 3.97
CA SER A 62 -10.09 -27.89 3.39
C SER A 62 -10.38 -27.80 1.88
N GLY A 63 -9.34 -27.85 1.04
CA GLY A 63 -9.49 -28.03 -0.41
C GLY A 63 -8.54 -27.24 -1.30
N TYR A 64 -7.63 -26.44 -0.73
CA TYR A 64 -6.59 -25.77 -1.51
C TYR A 64 -5.56 -26.75 -2.06
N ILE A 65 -5.06 -26.46 -3.25
CA ILE A 65 -3.99 -27.20 -3.91
C ILE A 65 -2.67 -26.55 -3.48
N THR A 66 -1.72 -27.33 -2.98
CA THR A 66 -0.37 -26.84 -2.66
C THR A 66 0.37 -26.41 -3.93
N ASN A 67 1.35 -25.53 -3.81
CA ASN A 67 2.27 -25.30 -4.92
C ASN A 67 3.09 -26.59 -5.14
N PRO A 68 3.49 -26.91 -6.38
CA PRO A 68 4.46 -27.98 -6.61
C PRO A 68 5.77 -27.65 -5.88
N ASP A 69 6.61 -28.67 -5.63
CA ASP A 69 7.97 -28.45 -5.14
C ASP A 69 8.81 -27.75 -6.23
N LEU A 70 9.00 -26.44 -6.07
CA LEU A 70 9.77 -25.60 -7.01
C LEU A 70 11.28 -25.81 -6.83
N ASN A 71 11.70 -26.35 -5.67
CA ASN A 71 13.09 -26.63 -5.32
C ASN A 71 13.64 -27.91 -5.98
N GLU A 72 12.77 -28.76 -6.54
CA GLU A 72 13.21 -29.85 -7.42
C GLU A 72 13.84 -29.34 -8.72
N THR A 73 13.57 -28.09 -9.10
CA THR A 73 14.18 -27.48 -10.28
C THR A 73 15.53 -26.83 -9.92
N PRO A 74 16.56 -26.91 -10.79
CA PRO A 74 17.84 -26.24 -10.54
C PRO A 74 17.74 -24.72 -10.37
N ASN A 75 16.63 -24.11 -10.82
CA ASN A 75 16.43 -22.67 -10.84
C ASN A 75 15.46 -22.17 -9.74
N GLY A 76 14.94 -23.07 -8.90
CA GLY A 76 13.92 -22.71 -7.90
C GLY A 76 12.69 -22.05 -8.54
N MET A 77 12.29 -20.91 -8.01
CA MET A 77 11.12 -20.15 -8.47
C MET A 77 11.29 -19.35 -9.78
N LEU A 78 12.42 -19.47 -10.48
CA LEU A 78 12.65 -18.68 -11.71
C LEU A 78 11.49 -18.86 -12.71
N ASN A 79 10.74 -17.79 -12.98
CA ASN A 79 9.54 -17.75 -13.82
C ASN A 79 8.43 -18.74 -13.40
N ALA A 80 8.36 -19.09 -12.11
CA ALA A 80 7.33 -19.96 -11.58
C ALA A 80 5.92 -19.35 -11.71
N VAL A 81 4.95 -20.22 -11.93
CA VAL A 81 3.51 -19.93 -11.90
C VAL A 81 2.93 -20.68 -10.71
N LEU A 82 2.32 -19.96 -9.78
CA LEU A 82 1.77 -20.54 -8.56
C LEU A 82 0.37 -21.10 -8.79
N THR A 83 -0.06 -21.98 -7.90
CA THR A 83 -1.41 -22.58 -7.92
C THR A 83 -2.13 -22.49 -6.58
N ASN A 84 -1.38 -22.36 -5.48
CA ASN A 84 -1.96 -22.26 -4.15
C ASN A 84 -2.70 -20.93 -3.97
N ARG A 85 -3.86 -21.02 -3.32
CA ARG A 85 -4.76 -19.89 -3.04
C ARG A 85 -5.07 -19.74 -1.55
N ASN A 86 -4.49 -20.59 -0.70
CA ASN A 86 -4.77 -20.58 0.72
C ASN A 86 -4.42 -19.19 1.30
N PRO A 87 -5.35 -18.49 1.96
CA PRO A 87 -5.08 -17.17 2.52
C PRO A 87 -4.17 -17.19 3.74
N ASP A 88 -3.90 -18.36 4.32
CA ASP A 88 -3.08 -18.51 5.51
C ASP A 88 -1.59 -18.64 5.14
N CYS A 89 -0.76 -17.74 5.64
CA CYS A 89 0.68 -17.77 5.39
C CYS A 89 1.34 -19.09 5.83
N ARG A 90 0.78 -19.79 6.83
CA ARG A 90 1.29 -21.08 7.33
C ARG A 90 1.30 -22.13 6.22
N ALA A 91 0.35 -22.06 5.30
CA ALA A 91 0.25 -22.99 4.17
C ALA A 91 1.48 -22.93 3.26
N TYR A 92 2.16 -21.78 3.16
CA TYR A 92 3.37 -21.60 2.35
C TYR A 92 4.63 -22.01 3.11
N VAL A 93 4.57 -22.11 4.45
CA VAL A 93 5.68 -22.67 5.24
C VAL A 93 5.65 -24.20 5.22
N THR A 94 4.46 -24.79 5.18
CA THR A 94 4.25 -26.23 5.33
C THR A 94 3.92 -26.97 4.02
N ASP A 95 3.91 -26.29 2.88
CA ASP A 95 3.74 -26.97 1.59
C ASP A 95 5.04 -27.65 1.14
N ASP A 96 5.02 -28.18 -0.09
CA ASP A 96 6.13 -28.96 -0.63
C ASP A 96 7.41 -28.11 -0.82
N ASN A 97 7.31 -26.78 -0.85
CA ASN A 97 8.46 -25.88 -0.88
C ASN A 97 9.11 -25.70 0.49
N ASN A 98 8.43 -26.11 1.57
CA ASN A 98 8.91 -26.06 2.95
C ASN A 98 9.46 -24.66 3.34
N GLY A 99 8.75 -23.62 2.91
CA GLY A 99 9.09 -22.22 3.16
C GLY A 99 10.17 -21.61 2.25
N ASP A 100 10.81 -22.36 1.34
CA ASP A 100 11.79 -21.82 0.40
C ASP A 100 11.14 -21.44 -0.93
N TYR A 101 11.00 -20.13 -1.14
CA TYR A 101 10.41 -19.49 -2.33
C TYR A 101 11.49 -18.73 -3.13
N GLY A 102 12.76 -19.10 -2.98
CA GLY A 102 13.89 -18.49 -3.69
C GLY A 102 13.98 -18.89 -5.16
N ALA A 103 14.74 -18.11 -5.93
CA ALA A 103 15.03 -18.38 -7.34
C ALA A 103 16.52 -18.23 -7.66
N ARG A 104 16.98 -18.92 -8.71
CA ARG A 104 18.38 -18.91 -9.16
C ARG A 104 18.45 -18.65 -10.67
N GLY A 105 19.53 -18.02 -11.11
CA GLY A 105 19.80 -17.82 -12.54
C GLY A 105 19.29 -16.50 -13.10
N ILE A 106 18.89 -15.57 -12.23
CA ILE A 106 18.37 -14.25 -12.60
C ILE A 106 19.46 -13.42 -13.29
N THR A 107 19.08 -12.70 -14.35
CA THR A 107 19.93 -11.67 -14.94
C THR A 107 19.47 -10.30 -14.47
N ASP A 108 20.30 -9.64 -13.68
CA ASP A 108 20.16 -8.22 -13.39
C ASP A 108 20.84 -7.41 -14.50
N ARG A 109 20.06 -6.60 -15.20
CA ARG A 109 20.51 -5.69 -16.25
C ARG A 109 20.65 -4.25 -15.77
N SER A 110 20.28 -3.96 -14.52
CA SER A 110 20.39 -2.64 -13.94
C SER A 110 21.87 -2.31 -13.68
N ASN A 111 22.43 -1.35 -14.42
CA ASN A 111 23.75 -0.72 -14.18
C ASN A 111 25.01 -1.39 -14.78
N LEU A 112 25.14 -1.52 -16.10
CA LEU A 112 26.34 -2.09 -16.79
C LEU A 112 27.66 -1.31 -16.60
N ALA A 113 27.72 -0.31 -15.72
CA ALA A 113 28.94 0.43 -15.45
C ALA A 113 29.99 -0.47 -14.74
N VAL A 114 31.18 -0.57 -15.33
CA VAL A 114 32.31 -1.43 -14.88
C VAL A 114 32.88 -1.07 -13.49
N GLY A 115 32.27 -0.12 -12.77
CA GLY A 115 32.70 0.33 -11.44
C GLY A 115 31.58 0.59 -10.45
N ALA A 116 30.36 0.13 -10.70
CA ALA A 116 29.27 0.18 -9.73
C ALA A 116 29.58 -0.71 -8.52
N PRO A 117 29.30 -0.26 -7.27
CA PRO A 117 29.51 -1.08 -6.07
C PRO A 117 28.68 -2.37 -6.08
N TYR A 118 27.48 -2.35 -6.66
CA TYR A 118 26.63 -3.53 -6.86
C TYR A 118 26.57 -3.87 -8.35
N PHE A 119 27.46 -4.75 -8.80
CA PHE A 119 27.64 -5.03 -10.23
C PHE A 119 26.45 -5.85 -10.79
N PRO A 120 25.78 -5.42 -11.88
CA PRO A 120 24.77 -6.24 -12.57
C PRO A 120 25.37 -7.56 -13.02
N GLY A 121 24.51 -8.49 -13.39
CA GLY A 121 25.01 -9.66 -14.10
C GLY A 121 24.04 -10.80 -14.13
N SER A 122 24.46 -11.84 -14.83
CA SER A 122 23.78 -13.12 -14.87
C SER A 122 24.00 -13.91 -13.58
N ASN A 123 23.08 -14.84 -13.32
CA ASN A 123 23.19 -15.84 -12.26
C ASN A 123 23.13 -15.26 -10.85
N LYS A 124 22.27 -14.25 -10.67
CA LYS A 124 21.86 -13.74 -9.37
C LYS A 124 20.90 -14.71 -8.69
N GLU A 125 20.81 -14.58 -7.38
CA GLU A 125 19.96 -15.40 -6.51
C GLU A 125 18.93 -14.51 -5.83
N SER A 126 17.68 -14.96 -5.89
CA SER A 126 16.58 -14.48 -5.07
C SER A 126 16.48 -15.40 -3.86
N ILE A 127 16.51 -14.79 -2.67
CA ILE A 127 16.40 -15.48 -1.39
C ILE A 127 15.03 -15.12 -0.85
N VAL A 128 14.19 -16.13 -0.58
CA VAL A 128 12.92 -15.96 0.14
C VAL A 128 12.72 -17.18 1.04
N ILE A 129 12.84 -16.99 2.34
CA ILE A 129 12.65 -18.04 3.35
C ILE A 129 11.52 -17.62 4.28
N ILE A 130 10.48 -18.43 4.36
CA ILE A 130 9.32 -18.21 5.22
C ILE A 130 9.35 -19.26 6.34
N ASP A 131 9.40 -18.79 7.59
CA ASP A 131 9.31 -19.65 8.77
C ASP A 131 8.16 -19.23 9.71
N LEU A 132 7.88 -20.07 10.71
CA LEU A 132 6.83 -19.81 11.69
C LEU A 132 7.41 -19.19 12.95
N VAL A 133 6.76 -18.13 13.45
CA VAL A 133 7.18 -17.45 14.67
C VAL A 133 6.00 -17.17 15.60
N ILE A 134 6.32 -17.15 16.89
CA ILE A 134 5.49 -16.60 17.94
C ILE A 134 6.00 -15.19 18.21
N VAL A 135 5.32 -14.21 17.64
CA VAL A 135 5.49 -12.80 18.00
C VAL A 135 4.68 -12.53 19.27
N SER A 136 5.33 -11.96 20.28
CA SER A 136 4.67 -11.41 21.46
C SER A 136 4.89 -9.90 21.54
N GLY A 137 3.81 -9.21 21.89
CA GLY A 137 3.67 -7.76 21.78
C GLY A 137 2.19 -7.38 21.77
N GLY A 138 1.91 -6.09 21.81
CA GLY A 138 0.58 -5.55 21.59
C GLY A 138 0.55 -4.67 20.35
N TYR A 139 -0.60 -4.64 19.69
CA TYR A 139 -0.94 -3.57 18.76
C TYR A 139 -1.00 -2.25 19.53
N ILE A 140 -0.23 -1.26 19.08
CA ILE A 140 -0.15 0.07 19.68
C ILE A 140 -0.86 1.06 18.76
N GLN A 141 -2.11 1.38 19.09
CA GLN A 141 -2.83 2.51 18.50
C GLN A 141 -2.33 3.81 19.14
N ASN A 142 -1.97 4.83 18.36
CA ASN A 142 -1.68 6.15 18.90
C ASN A 142 -2.97 6.76 19.48
N PRO A 143 -3.08 6.98 20.80
CA PRO A 143 -4.31 7.50 21.41
C PRO A 143 -4.60 8.96 21.01
N SER A 144 -3.62 9.67 20.44
CA SER A 144 -3.75 11.05 19.96
C SER A 144 -4.10 11.13 18.47
N ASN A 145 -4.01 10.02 17.73
CA ASN A 145 -4.37 9.95 16.31
C ASN A 145 -5.18 8.66 16.04
N PRO A 146 -6.46 8.61 16.47
CA PRO A 146 -7.28 7.40 16.34
C PRO A 146 -7.58 7.02 14.88
N ASP A 147 -7.36 7.94 13.94
CA ASP A 147 -7.63 7.73 12.51
C ASP A 147 -6.40 7.20 11.75
N GLN A 148 -5.23 7.08 12.39
CA GLN A 148 -4.05 6.36 11.85
C GLN A 148 -4.00 4.94 12.43
N PRO A 149 -3.84 3.88 11.63
CA PRO A 149 -3.63 2.55 12.16
C PRO A 149 -2.39 2.50 13.07
N GLY A 150 -2.55 1.83 14.21
CA GLY A 150 -1.46 1.46 15.09
C GLY A 150 -0.52 0.42 14.47
N SER A 151 0.48 0.00 15.24
CA SER A 151 1.46 -0.98 14.79
C SER A 151 1.77 -2.01 15.87
N TRP A 152 2.19 -3.21 15.47
CA TRP A 152 2.67 -4.23 16.40
C TRP A 152 4.05 -3.85 16.94
N ASN A 153 4.25 -3.98 18.26
CA ASN A 153 5.61 -4.05 18.78
C ASN A 153 6.12 -5.51 18.73
N TYR A 154 7.12 -5.79 17.89
CA TYR A 154 7.77 -7.11 17.84
C TYR A 154 8.69 -7.31 19.06
N ALA A 155 8.16 -7.18 20.28
CA ALA A 155 8.94 -7.11 21.52
C ALA A 155 9.72 -8.40 21.80
N VAL A 156 9.13 -9.56 21.49
CA VAL A 156 9.84 -10.85 21.44
C VAL A 156 9.34 -11.63 20.24
N VAL A 157 10.27 -12.21 19.48
CA VAL A 157 9.98 -13.11 18.37
C VAL A 157 10.69 -14.44 18.65
N ILE A 158 9.93 -15.54 18.65
CA ILE A 158 10.45 -16.88 18.93
C ILE A 158 10.07 -17.80 17.77
N GLU A 159 11.06 -18.44 17.16
CA GLU A 159 10.81 -19.47 16.14
C GLU A 159 10.02 -20.64 16.72
N THR A 160 9.07 -21.16 15.95
CA THR A 160 8.31 -22.37 16.26
C THR A 160 8.23 -23.26 15.03
N ASN A 161 8.05 -24.55 15.21
CA ASN A 161 7.68 -25.47 14.12
C ASN A 161 6.22 -25.95 14.26
N ASP A 162 5.53 -25.47 15.29
CA ASP A 162 4.13 -25.79 15.55
C ASP A 162 3.24 -24.70 14.95
N ALA A 163 2.56 -25.04 13.85
CA ALA A 163 1.64 -24.17 13.13
C ALA A 163 0.46 -23.69 14.00
N GLU A 164 0.08 -24.46 15.02
CA GLU A 164 -1.01 -24.09 15.95
C GLU A 164 -0.57 -23.04 16.98
N LEU A 165 0.74 -22.93 17.22
CA LEU A 165 1.31 -21.92 18.12
C LEU A 165 1.76 -20.66 17.40
N ALA A 166 1.99 -20.73 16.09
CA ALA A 166 2.44 -19.61 15.29
C ALA A 166 1.43 -18.45 15.36
N THR A 167 1.92 -17.24 15.59
CA THR A 167 1.11 -16.01 15.49
C THR A 167 1.38 -15.28 14.19
N HIS A 168 2.58 -15.44 13.64
CA HIS A 168 2.97 -14.88 12.35
C HIS A 168 3.83 -15.89 11.58
N CYS A 169 3.87 -15.73 10.27
CA CYS A 169 4.99 -16.20 9.47
C CYS A 169 6.02 -15.07 9.35
N ARG A 170 7.31 -15.40 9.30
CA ARG A 170 8.38 -14.44 9.07
C ARG A 170 9.03 -14.75 7.74
N MET A 171 8.91 -13.83 6.80
CA MET A 171 9.55 -13.87 5.49
C MET A 171 10.89 -13.13 5.56
N GLN A 172 11.98 -13.83 5.27
CA GLN A 172 13.32 -13.29 5.09
C GLN A 172 13.60 -13.25 3.61
N HIS A 173 13.87 -12.07 3.04
CA HIS A 173 14.04 -11.92 1.60
C HIS A 173 15.10 -10.89 1.23
N ASN A 174 15.71 -11.04 0.06
CA ASN A 174 16.73 -10.10 -0.44
C ASN A 174 16.21 -9.12 -1.51
N MET A 175 14.88 -9.01 -1.67
CA MET A 175 14.25 -8.10 -2.64
C MET A 175 14.77 -8.27 -4.08
N ILE A 176 15.20 -9.48 -4.47
CA ILE A 176 15.51 -9.85 -5.86
C ILE A 176 14.36 -10.71 -6.39
N PRO A 177 13.79 -10.40 -7.58
CA PRO A 177 12.62 -11.09 -8.09
C PRO A 177 12.96 -12.49 -8.61
N ASN A 178 11.92 -13.26 -8.91
CA ASN A 178 12.03 -14.56 -9.54
C ASN A 178 12.11 -14.50 -11.08
N HIS A 179 12.53 -13.37 -11.67
CA HIS A 179 12.64 -13.18 -13.11
C HIS A 179 13.84 -12.28 -13.44
N ASP A 180 14.22 -12.23 -14.73
CA ASP A 180 15.20 -11.25 -15.21
C ASP A 180 14.68 -9.83 -14.95
N LEU A 181 15.54 -8.95 -14.46
CA LEU A 181 15.14 -7.60 -14.06
C LEU A 181 16.03 -6.52 -14.67
N GLY A 182 15.49 -5.31 -14.64
CA GLY A 182 16.23 -4.11 -14.99
C GLY A 182 16.22 -3.78 -16.48
N TRP A 183 16.55 -2.53 -16.76
CA TRP A 183 16.70 -1.91 -18.07
C TRP A 183 18.01 -1.11 -18.12
N ASP A 184 18.40 -0.61 -19.29
CA ASP A 184 19.59 0.23 -19.42
C ASP A 184 19.48 1.46 -18.47
N VAL A 185 20.53 1.66 -17.66
CA VAL A 185 20.63 2.70 -16.61
C VAL A 185 21.46 3.89 -17.10
N GLY A 186 21.21 5.07 -16.54
CA GLY A 186 21.82 6.34 -16.88
C GLY A 186 21.53 7.38 -15.81
N ALA A 187 22.05 8.59 -15.99
CA ALA A 187 22.10 9.60 -14.94
C ALA A 187 20.76 10.36 -14.78
N PRO A 188 20.47 10.94 -13.59
CA PRO A 188 19.26 11.73 -13.32
C PRO A 188 18.97 12.90 -14.26
N ASN A 189 19.93 13.29 -15.07
CA ASN A 189 19.89 14.37 -16.05
C ASN A 189 19.94 13.87 -17.50
N GLU A 190 19.99 12.56 -17.72
CA GLU A 190 19.89 11.93 -19.02
C GLU A 190 18.42 11.61 -19.31
N ASP A 191 18.00 11.86 -20.54
CA ASP A 191 16.65 11.52 -20.97
C ASP A 191 16.42 10.01 -20.87
N ASN A 192 15.31 9.61 -20.26
CA ASN A 192 14.86 8.23 -20.15
C ASN A 192 15.77 7.30 -19.32
N VAL A 193 16.40 7.79 -18.26
CA VAL A 193 17.23 6.91 -17.43
C VAL A 193 17.18 7.25 -15.94
N TRP A 194 16.43 6.44 -15.19
CA TRP A 194 16.33 6.57 -13.73
C TRP A 194 15.96 5.26 -13.02
N VAL A 195 16.88 4.30 -13.07
CA VAL A 195 16.86 3.09 -12.26
C VAL A 195 18.16 3.09 -11.46
N THR A 196 18.10 3.02 -10.14
CA THR A 196 19.33 2.90 -9.34
C THR A 196 19.79 1.46 -9.29
N GLU A 197 21.05 1.25 -8.91
CA GLU A 197 21.55 -0.08 -8.60
C GLU A 197 20.76 -0.74 -7.47
N ILE A 198 20.78 -2.08 -7.49
CA ILE A 198 20.11 -2.94 -6.53
C ILE A 198 21.18 -3.64 -5.69
N ASP A 199 21.06 -3.54 -4.37
CA ASP A 199 21.91 -4.28 -3.46
C ASP A 199 21.39 -5.72 -3.39
N HIS A 200 22.21 -6.67 -3.83
CA HIS A 200 21.84 -8.09 -3.87
C HIS A 200 22.11 -8.82 -2.56
N ASP A 201 22.90 -8.21 -1.67
CA ASP A 201 23.30 -8.76 -0.38
C ASP A 201 22.40 -8.25 0.76
N ASP A 202 21.53 -7.29 0.47
CA ASP A 202 20.65 -6.66 1.45
C ASP A 202 19.42 -7.52 1.73
N MET A 203 19.18 -7.81 3.00
CA MET A 203 18.11 -8.67 3.49
C MET A 203 17.07 -7.86 4.25
N GLN A 204 15.82 -8.25 4.12
CA GLN A 204 14.69 -7.69 4.82
C GLN A 204 13.87 -8.78 5.50
N ILE A 205 13.22 -8.41 6.60
CA ILE A 205 12.28 -9.26 7.34
C ILE A 205 10.89 -8.64 7.25
N THR A 206 9.92 -9.44 6.83
CA THR A 206 8.50 -9.09 6.82
C THR A 206 7.71 -10.11 7.64
N TYR A 207 6.85 -9.64 8.53
CA TYR A 207 5.99 -10.47 9.37
C TYR A 207 4.57 -10.50 8.81
N LEU A 208 4.04 -11.70 8.61
CA LEU A 208 2.72 -11.96 8.05
C LEU A 208 1.82 -12.55 9.15
N PRO A 209 0.77 -11.87 9.61
CA PRO A 209 -0.11 -12.41 10.64
C PRO A 209 -0.85 -13.63 10.11
N VAL A 210 -0.90 -14.71 10.89
CA VAL A 210 -1.62 -15.95 10.48
C VAL A 210 -3.14 -15.76 10.47
N ASN A 211 -3.64 -14.67 11.08
CA ASN A 211 -5.06 -14.36 11.17
C ASN A 211 -5.28 -12.84 11.05
N PRO A 212 -5.14 -12.26 9.85
CA PRO A 212 -5.31 -10.82 9.63
C PRO A 212 -6.71 -10.38 10.04
N GLN A 213 -6.82 -9.14 10.54
CA GLN A 213 -8.07 -8.59 11.07
C GLN A 213 -8.42 -7.30 10.36
N PHE A 214 -9.70 -7.10 10.07
CA PHE A 214 -10.21 -5.81 9.64
C PHE A 214 -9.99 -4.75 10.72
N SER A 215 -9.76 -3.51 10.29
CA SER A 215 -9.78 -2.34 11.16
C SER A 215 -11.15 -2.17 11.80
N ASN A 216 -11.18 -1.55 12.99
CA ASN A 216 -12.42 -1.21 13.68
C ASN A 216 -12.31 0.21 14.26
N PRO A 217 -12.99 1.21 13.67
CA PRO A 217 -13.94 1.11 12.55
C PRO A 217 -13.28 0.65 11.24
N LEU A 218 -14.07 0.05 10.35
CA LEU A 218 -13.62 -0.32 9.01
C LEU A 218 -13.34 0.95 8.20
N VAL A 219 -12.06 1.24 7.98
CA VAL A 219 -11.58 2.42 7.27
C VAL A 219 -10.57 1.98 6.22
N ALA A 220 -10.72 2.48 5.00
CA ALA A 220 -9.70 2.37 3.96
C ALA A 220 -8.52 3.26 4.36
N ASP A 221 -7.33 2.66 4.54
CA ASP A 221 -6.11 3.40 4.85
C ASP A 221 -5.07 3.27 3.74
N ASP A 222 -4.72 4.42 3.18
CA ASP A 222 -3.73 4.62 2.13
C ASP A 222 -2.33 4.67 2.76
N THR A 223 -1.30 4.27 2.02
CA THR A 223 0.08 4.37 2.54
C THR A 223 0.56 5.82 2.40
N ASP A 224 1.37 6.31 3.34
CA ASP A 224 1.73 7.73 3.37
C ASP A 224 2.78 8.02 2.29
N ARG A 225 2.48 8.97 1.39
CA ARG A 225 3.29 9.34 0.22
C ARG A 225 4.54 10.14 0.57
N ASN A 226 5.33 9.67 1.52
CA ASN A 226 6.57 10.29 1.95
C ASN A 226 7.76 9.33 1.83
N PRO A 227 8.30 9.12 0.61
CA PRO A 227 9.39 8.19 0.36
C PRO A 227 10.75 8.68 0.89
N THR A 228 10.79 9.81 1.61
CA THR A 228 12.06 10.47 1.95
C THR A 228 12.84 9.79 3.06
N ASN A 229 12.29 8.80 3.78
CA ASN A 229 13.03 8.05 4.80
C ASN A 229 12.80 6.53 4.83
N PHE A 230 11.74 6.04 4.19
CA PHE A 230 11.30 4.66 4.26
C PHE A 230 10.53 4.35 2.97
N MET A 231 10.91 3.28 2.29
CA MET A 231 10.13 2.71 1.18
C MET A 231 9.02 1.90 1.80
N ASP A 232 7.80 2.39 1.73
CA ASP A 232 6.60 1.70 2.16
C ASP A 232 6.04 0.83 1.04
N TYR A 233 5.59 -0.38 1.38
CA TYR A 233 5.02 -1.31 0.42
C TYR A 233 3.56 -1.58 0.77
N ASP A 234 2.67 -1.45 -0.22
CA ASP A 234 1.26 -1.82 -0.10
C ASP A 234 1.08 -3.34 0.07
N GLY A 235 2.10 -4.11 -0.33
CA GLY A 235 2.19 -5.55 -0.10
C GLY A 235 3.55 -6.13 -0.45
N ILE A 236 3.76 -7.38 -0.05
CA ILE A 236 4.94 -8.19 -0.38
C ILE A 236 4.49 -9.44 -1.15
N LEU A 237 5.16 -9.75 -2.25
CA LEU A 237 4.92 -10.98 -3.00
C LEU A 237 5.69 -12.17 -2.43
N LEU A 238 5.26 -13.39 -2.77
CA LEU A 238 5.95 -14.62 -2.41
C LEU A 238 7.32 -14.77 -3.06
N ASN A 239 7.65 -13.98 -4.08
CA ASN A 239 9.02 -13.85 -4.61
C ASN A 239 9.86 -12.82 -3.85
N GLY A 240 9.39 -12.31 -2.71
CA GLY A 240 10.11 -11.38 -1.86
C GLY A 240 10.13 -9.94 -2.36
N ILE A 241 9.33 -9.57 -3.36
CA ILE A 241 9.32 -8.20 -3.89
C ILE A 241 8.15 -7.39 -3.37
N GLY A 242 8.46 -6.16 -2.95
CA GLY A 242 7.49 -5.17 -2.51
C GLY A 242 6.71 -4.57 -3.68
N ILE A 243 5.44 -4.29 -3.42
CA ILE A 243 4.55 -3.55 -4.32
C ILE A 243 4.43 -2.13 -3.78
N ALA A 244 4.76 -1.14 -4.59
CA ALA A 244 4.52 0.27 -4.29
C ALA A 244 3.58 0.83 -5.37
N MET A 245 2.27 0.81 -5.11
CA MET A 245 1.28 1.41 -6.01
C MET A 245 1.33 2.93 -5.99
N ASP A 246 1.88 3.50 -4.93
CA ASP A 246 2.10 4.94 -4.83
C ASP A 246 3.09 5.46 -5.87
N SER A 247 2.83 6.70 -6.30
CA SER A 247 3.62 7.35 -7.33
C SER A 247 4.56 8.40 -6.73
N GLY A 248 5.86 8.19 -6.94
CA GLY A 248 6.87 9.23 -6.75
C GLY A 248 6.99 10.21 -7.92
N PHE A 249 6.12 10.09 -8.94
CA PHE A 249 6.16 10.85 -10.19
C PHE A 249 5.04 11.87 -10.21
N CYS A 250 5.35 13.16 -10.39
CA CYS A 250 4.33 14.19 -10.32
C CYS A 250 4.51 15.30 -11.36
N TYR A 251 3.43 16.04 -11.61
CA TYR A 251 3.50 17.28 -12.37
C TYR A 251 4.22 18.36 -11.55
N ASN A 252 5.37 18.79 -12.04
CA ASN A 252 6.17 19.87 -11.47
C ASN A 252 7.07 20.50 -12.56
N PRO A 253 6.55 21.49 -13.32
CA PRO A 253 7.28 22.15 -14.42
C PRO A 253 8.52 22.90 -13.97
N ASP A 254 8.62 23.28 -12.69
CA ASP A 254 9.73 24.03 -12.13
C ASP A 254 10.87 23.12 -11.61
N HIS A 255 10.65 21.79 -11.59
CA HIS A 255 11.63 20.86 -11.03
C HIS A 255 12.86 20.71 -11.92
N ALA A 256 14.04 20.59 -11.32
CA ALA A 256 15.31 20.44 -12.05
C ALA A 256 15.39 19.17 -12.91
N ARG A 257 14.54 18.17 -12.65
CA ARG A 257 14.44 16.89 -13.38
C ARG A 257 13.13 16.75 -14.15
N VAL A 258 12.51 17.85 -14.53
CA VAL A 258 11.27 17.80 -15.31
C VAL A 258 11.50 17.25 -16.71
N ASN A 259 10.62 16.37 -17.17
CA ASN A 259 10.60 15.84 -18.52
C ASN A 259 9.77 16.74 -19.47
N ALA A 260 9.78 16.42 -20.75
CA ALA A 260 9.06 17.19 -21.77
C ALA A 260 7.51 17.15 -21.68
N ALA A 261 6.95 16.42 -20.72
CA ALA A 261 5.51 16.43 -20.39
C ALA A 261 5.18 17.29 -19.16
N GLY A 262 6.19 17.82 -18.46
CA GLY A 262 6.01 18.61 -17.23
C GLY A 262 6.04 17.76 -15.96
N ASN A 263 6.37 16.47 -16.08
CA ASN A 263 6.47 15.55 -14.95
C ASN A 263 7.89 15.41 -14.47
N SER A 264 8.05 15.23 -13.17
CA SER A 264 9.34 15.04 -12.52
C SER A 264 9.30 13.89 -11.52
N THR A 265 10.48 13.40 -11.15
CA THR A 265 10.67 12.36 -10.13
C THR A 265 10.99 12.97 -8.77
N GLY A 266 10.55 12.31 -7.70
CA GLY A 266 10.95 12.66 -6.34
C GLY A 266 10.25 13.90 -5.80
N CYS A 267 8.99 14.10 -6.17
CA CYS A 267 8.21 15.25 -5.72
C CYS A 267 7.82 15.23 -4.24
N GLY A 268 7.98 14.10 -3.56
CA GLY A 268 7.42 13.86 -2.23
C GLY A 268 5.94 14.23 -2.19
N ASP A 269 5.51 14.89 -1.11
CA ASP A 269 4.14 15.39 -0.96
C ASP A 269 3.89 16.73 -1.69
N GLY A 270 4.86 17.22 -2.46
CA GLY A 270 4.89 18.53 -3.08
C GLY A 270 3.99 18.72 -4.29
N SER A 271 3.14 17.78 -4.65
CA SER A 271 2.16 17.96 -5.73
C SER A 271 0.81 17.36 -5.36
N VAL A 272 -0.22 17.70 -6.14
CA VAL A 272 -1.53 17.04 -6.11
C VAL A 272 -1.76 16.16 -7.33
N TRP A 273 -0.90 16.29 -8.34
CA TRP A 273 -1.01 15.58 -9.60
C TRP A 273 0.11 14.53 -9.67
N PHE A 274 -0.20 13.33 -9.20
CA PHE A 274 0.70 12.18 -9.25
C PHE A 274 0.39 11.29 -10.46
N GLU A 275 1.38 11.13 -11.33
CA GLU A 275 1.26 10.32 -12.55
C GLU A 275 1.15 8.85 -12.17
N ILE A 276 0.19 8.13 -12.76
CA ILE A 276 0.08 6.68 -12.55
C ILE A 276 1.32 6.04 -13.16
N PRO A 277 2.20 5.38 -12.38
CA PRO A 277 3.50 5.00 -12.88
C PRO A 277 3.36 3.99 -14.03
N ALA A 278 2.59 2.93 -13.82
CA ALA A 278 2.36 1.88 -14.80
C ALA A 278 1.26 2.20 -15.84
N TYR A 279 1.01 3.48 -16.14
CA TYR A 279 -0.04 3.88 -17.09
C TYR A 279 0.10 3.22 -18.47
N THR A 280 1.32 2.90 -18.90
CA THR A 280 1.59 2.19 -20.16
C THR A 280 1.05 0.76 -20.20
N LEU A 281 0.66 0.17 -19.06
CA LEU A 281 -0.08 -1.08 -19.02
C LEU A 281 -1.49 -0.92 -19.60
N GLN A 282 -2.13 0.21 -19.30
CA GLN A 282 -3.45 0.56 -19.83
C GLN A 282 -3.35 1.21 -21.21
N GLU A 283 -2.36 2.07 -21.42
CA GLU A 283 -2.10 2.71 -22.72
C GLU A 283 -0.66 2.51 -23.21
N PRO A 284 -0.37 1.40 -23.92
CA PRO A 284 0.97 1.06 -24.39
C PRO A 284 1.62 2.09 -25.33
N SER A 285 0.81 2.98 -25.91
CA SER A 285 1.27 4.06 -26.79
C SER A 285 1.61 5.36 -26.06
N ALA A 286 1.46 5.41 -24.73
CA ALA A 286 1.71 6.61 -23.95
C ALA A 286 3.18 7.06 -24.07
N GLU A 287 3.38 8.33 -24.41
CA GLU A 287 4.69 8.93 -24.61
C GLU A 287 5.10 9.79 -23.41
N LYS A 288 6.41 10.00 -23.23
CA LYS A 288 6.99 10.92 -22.23
C LYS A 288 6.55 10.59 -20.78
N MET A 289 6.45 9.32 -20.43
CA MET A 289 6.28 8.88 -19.03
C MET A 289 7.46 9.38 -18.20
N ALA A 290 7.21 9.80 -16.95
CA ALA A 290 8.32 10.08 -16.02
C ALA A 290 8.89 8.79 -15.42
N ALA A 291 8.02 7.78 -15.28
CA ALA A 291 8.40 6.45 -14.79
C ALA A 291 8.95 5.57 -15.90
N ILE A 292 9.96 4.75 -15.56
CA ILE A 292 10.63 3.82 -16.47
C ILE A 292 10.77 2.49 -15.74
N PHE A 293 10.31 1.44 -16.38
CA PHE A 293 10.25 0.10 -15.80
C PHE A 293 10.78 -0.95 -16.77
N ASP A 294 11.11 -2.11 -16.22
CA ASP A 294 11.25 -3.31 -17.02
C ASP A 294 9.89 -3.90 -17.44
N GLU A 295 9.91 -5.07 -18.07
CA GLU A 295 8.72 -5.75 -18.61
C GLU A 295 7.74 -6.24 -17.53
N TYR A 296 8.17 -6.23 -16.27
CA TYR A 296 7.36 -6.58 -15.10
C TYR A 296 6.83 -5.34 -14.37
N PHE A 297 6.99 -4.14 -14.93
CA PHE A 297 6.57 -2.88 -14.32
C PHE A 297 7.23 -2.62 -12.96
N GLY A 298 8.45 -3.12 -12.79
CA GLY A 298 9.29 -2.80 -11.64
C GLY A 298 10.59 -2.12 -12.04
N HIS A 299 11.27 -1.61 -11.03
CA HIS A 299 12.60 -1.03 -11.16
C HIS A 299 13.36 -1.00 -9.82
N GLY A 300 14.68 -0.81 -9.92
CA GLY A 300 15.54 -0.51 -8.79
C GLY A 300 15.43 0.94 -8.33
N PHE A 301 15.24 1.15 -7.03
CA PHE A 301 15.31 2.43 -6.34
C PHE A 301 15.96 2.28 -4.97
N GLU A 302 16.96 3.13 -4.71
CA GLU A 302 17.80 3.16 -3.50
C GLU A 302 18.23 1.76 -3.01
N GLY A 303 18.73 0.90 -3.91
CA GLY A 303 19.21 -0.44 -3.54
C GLY A 303 18.15 -1.52 -3.50
N THR A 304 16.88 -1.22 -3.81
CA THR A 304 15.77 -2.20 -3.80
C THR A 304 15.00 -2.28 -5.10
N TYR A 305 14.64 -3.48 -5.52
CA TYR A 305 13.70 -3.68 -6.62
C TYR A 305 12.26 -3.73 -6.09
N HIS A 306 11.32 -3.09 -6.78
CA HIS A 306 9.90 -3.08 -6.41
C HIS A 306 9.00 -2.93 -7.63
N TYR A 307 7.74 -3.31 -7.51
CA TYR A 307 6.73 -3.26 -8.59
C TYR A 307 5.76 -2.08 -8.42
N HIS A 308 5.39 -1.46 -9.54
CA HIS A 308 4.29 -0.48 -9.64
C HIS A 308 3.05 -1.01 -10.38
N ALA A 309 3.14 -2.20 -10.97
CA ALA A 309 2.03 -3.02 -11.45
C ALA A 309 2.50 -4.47 -11.59
N MET A 310 1.57 -5.38 -11.89
CA MET A 310 1.92 -6.77 -12.16
C MET A 310 1.23 -7.28 -13.42
N THR A 311 2.06 -7.73 -14.35
CA THR A 311 1.62 -8.40 -15.58
C THR A 311 1.53 -9.90 -15.35
N HIS A 312 2.59 -10.51 -14.83
CA HIS A 312 2.72 -11.97 -14.73
C HIS A 312 3.75 -12.57 -13.75
N PRO A 313 4.43 -11.85 -12.83
CA PRO A 313 5.24 -12.57 -11.84
C PRO A 313 4.32 -13.46 -10.99
N LEU A 314 4.68 -14.74 -10.83
CA LEU A 314 3.91 -15.74 -10.07
C LEU A 314 2.56 -16.16 -10.69
N GLN A 315 2.24 -15.65 -11.88
CA GLN A 315 0.98 -15.85 -12.60
C GLN A 315 1.24 -16.31 -14.04
N SER A 316 0.24 -16.85 -14.73
CA SER A 316 0.39 -17.13 -16.16
C SER A 316 0.33 -15.84 -17.01
N ASN A 317 1.10 -15.81 -18.11
CA ASN A 317 1.19 -14.62 -18.99
C ASN A 317 -0.14 -14.24 -19.65
N ASP A 318 -1.09 -15.18 -19.73
CA ASP A 318 -2.39 -15.00 -20.35
C ASP A 318 -3.51 -14.71 -19.35
N GLU A 319 -3.22 -14.56 -18.04
CA GLU A 319 -4.23 -14.25 -17.02
C GLU A 319 -4.99 -12.95 -17.28
N ALA A 320 -4.44 -12.04 -18.08
CA ALA A 320 -5.17 -10.86 -18.53
C ALA A 320 -6.39 -11.20 -19.41
N THR A 321 -6.47 -12.41 -19.97
CA THR A 321 -7.52 -12.81 -20.92
C THR A 321 -8.17 -14.16 -20.59
N ILE A 322 -7.44 -15.06 -19.95
CA ILE A 322 -7.86 -16.44 -19.68
C ILE A 322 -7.75 -16.68 -18.17
N ALA A 323 -8.73 -17.35 -17.57
CA ALA A 323 -8.64 -17.72 -16.17
C ALA A 323 -7.61 -18.86 -15.97
N PRO A 324 -6.75 -18.80 -14.94
CA PRO A 324 -5.69 -19.80 -14.73
C PRO A 324 -6.24 -21.16 -14.26
N GLY A 325 -7.50 -21.24 -13.85
CA GLY A 325 -8.17 -22.47 -13.47
C GLY A 325 -9.60 -22.25 -12.96
N LEU A 326 -10.26 -23.34 -12.57
CA LEU A 326 -11.63 -23.30 -12.04
C LEU A 326 -11.74 -22.60 -10.69
N ASN A 327 -10.63 -22.54 -9.94
CA ASN A 327 -10.57 -21.92 -8.62
C ASN A 327 -10.13 -20.45 -8.68
N GLY A 328 -9.96 -19.87 -9.89
CA GLY A 328 -9.38 -18.55 -10.13
C GLY A 328 -7.86 -18.48 -9.88
N SER A 329 -7.33 -17.26 -9.78
CA SER A 329 -5.89 -16.97 -9.68
C SER A 329 -5.23 -17.35 -8.36
N PRO A 330 -3.95 -17.76 -8.37
CA PRO A 330 -3.20 -18.06 -7.15
C PRO A 330 -3.12 -16.85 -6.21
N LEU A 331 -2.84 -17.11 -4.94
CA LEU A 331 -2.26 -16.11 -4.05
C LEU A 331 -0.84 -15.86 -4.52
N ILE A 332 -0.49 -14.58 -4.70
CA ILE A 332 0.83 -14.16 -5.15
C ILE A 332 1.59 -13.42 -4.06
N GLY A 333 0.90 -12.89 -3.05
CA GLY A 333 1.50 -12.14 -1.96
C GLY A 333 0.51 -11.81 -0.84
N PHE A 334 0.93 -10.93 0.05
CA PHE A 334 0.13 -10.42 1.16
C PHE A 334 0.22 -8.89 1.15
N ALA A 335 -0.87 -8.22 1.49
CA ALA A 335 -0.91 -6.77 1.65
C ALA A 335 -0.37 -6.37 3.03
N LYS A 336 -0.11 -5.07 3.23
CA LYS A 336 0.42 -4.52 4.49
C LYS A 336 -0.43 -4.80 5.73
N ASP A 337 -1.66 -5.23 5.57
CA ASP A 337 -2.58 -5.62 6.65
C ASP A 337 -2.68 -7.15 6.85
N GLY A 338 -1.85 -7.90 6.14
CA GLY A 338 -1.77 -9.37 6.18
C GLY A 338 -2.84 -10.09 5.37
N PHE A 339 -3.80 -9.40 4.74
CA PHE A 339 -4.75 -10.06 3.85
C PHE A 339 -4.07 -10.49 2.54
N PRO A 340 -4.55 -11.57 1.89
CA PRO A 340 -3.93 -12.11 0.69
C PRO A 340 -4.09 -11.17 -0.51
N ILE A 341 -3.07 -11.15 -1.37
CA ILE A 341 -3.09 -10.57 -2.71
C ILE A 341 -3.17 -11.71 -3.72
N TYR A 342 -4.21 -11.70 -4.54
CA TYR A 342 -4.47 -12.68 -5.59
C TYR A 342 -4.22 -12.08 -6.98
N GLY A 343 -4.07 -12.97 -7.96
CA GLY A 343 -4.05 -12.59 -9.36
C GLY A 343 -5.39 -12.06 -9.90
N LYS A 344 -5.60 -12.19 -11.22
CA LYS A 344 -6.65 -11.45 -11.95
C LYS A 344 -8.05 -12.08 -11.91
N TRP A 345 -8.26 -13.19 -11.21
CA TRP A 345 -9.51 -13.97 -11.21
C TRP A 345 -9.92 -14.51 -9.84
N PHE A 346 -11.22 -14.51 -9.55
CA PHE A 346 -11.80 -15.07 -8.34
C PHE A 346 -13.20 -15.63 -8.58
N ILE A 347 -13.67 -16.44 -7.62
CA ILE A 347 -15.06 -16.89 -7.60
C ILE A 347 -15.83 -15.91 -6.71
N ASN A 348 -16.77 -15.16 -7.27
CA ASN A 348 -17.58 -14.21 -6.51
C ASN A 348 -18.54 -14.91 -5.53
N THR A 349 -19.24 -14.12 -4.73
CA THR A 349 -20.24 -14.61 -3.77
C THR A 349 -21.42 -15.34 -4.41
N GLU A 350 -21.64 -15.14 -5.72
CA GLU A 350 -22.66 -15.84 -6.50
C GLU A 350 -22.19 -17.22 -7.00
N GLY A 351 -20.90 -17.55 -6.86
CA GLY A 351 -20.29 -18.80 -7.32
C GLY A 351 -19.78 -18.78 -8.77
N ASP A 352 -19.74 -17.61 -9.39
CA ASP A 352 -19.23 -17.41 -10.75
C ASP A 352 -17.73 -17.09 -10.73
N LEU A 353 -16.97 -17.76 -11.61
CA LEU A 353 -15.58 -17.40 -11.88
C LEU A 353 -15.54 -16.11 -12.71
N VAL A 354 -15.07 -15.03 -12.11
CA VAL A 354 -15.05 -13.69 -12.68
C VAL A 354 -13.63 -13.13 -12.72
N LYS A 355 -13.39 -12.27 -13.71
CA LYS A 355 -12.18 -11.45 -13.78
C LYS A 355 -12.31 -10.30 -12.78
N ALA A 356 -11.24 -10.04 -12.03
CA ALA A 356 -11.10 -8.89 -11.17
C ALA A 356 -11.14 -7.59 -12.00
N LYS A 357 -12.03 -6.67 -11.62
CA LYS A 357 -12.27 -5.40 -12.29
C LYS A 357 -12.37 -4.29 -11.26
N SER A 358 -11.44 -3.35 -11.35
CA SER A 358 -11.42 -2.11 -10.57
C SER A 358 -12.79 -1.42 -10.57
N GLY A 359 -13.19 -0.90 -9.40
CA GLY A 359 -14.38 -0.07 -9.24
C GLY A 359 -14.17 1.42 -9.54
N TYR A 360 -13.02 1.78 -10.12
CA TYR A 360 -12.69 3.15 -10.48
C TYR A 360 -13.12 3.48 -11.91
N LYS A 361 -13.48 4.73 -12.12
CA LYS A 361 -13.69 5.30 -13.46
C LYS A 361 -13.07 6.67 -13.57
N LEU A 362 -12.89 7.11 -14.81
CA LEU A 362 -12.47 8.48 -15.10
C LEU A 362 -13.48 9.48 -14.55
N LYS A 363 -12.98 10.49 -13.83
CA LYS A 363 -13.74 11.66 -13.42
C LYS A 363 -14.21 12.40 -14.66
N ASN A 364 -15.51 12.71 -14.72
CA ASN A 364 -16.01 13.66 -15.70
C ASN A 364 -15.73 15.09 -15.19
N TRP A 365 -14.60 15.65 -15.60
CA TRP A 365 -14.26 17.04 -15.29
C TRP A 365 -15.32 17.99 -15.88
N PRO A 366 -15.71 19.08 -15.21
CA PRO A 366 -16.79 19.94 -15.69
C PRO A 366 -16.35 20.93 -16.79
N LEU A 367 -15.05 21.05 -17.06
CA LEU A 367 -14.50 22.09 -17.92
C LEU A 367 -14.41 21.63 -19.38
N ASN A 368 -14.88 22.51 -20.28
CA ASN A 368 -14.85 22.33 -21.72
C ASN A 368 -15.44 20.97 -22.16
N PRO A 369 -16.73 20.70 -21.87
CA PRO A 369 -17.34 19.43 -22.22
C PRO A 369 -17.43 19.24 -23.74
N ASP A 370 -17.21 18.01 -24.18
CA ASP A 370 -17.44 17.57 -25.56
C ASP A 370 -18.94 17.44 -25.88
N GLU A 371 -19.26 16.96 -27.09
CA GLU A 371 -20.65 16.76 -27.53
C GLU A 371 -21.46 15.76 -26.68
N ASN A 372 -20.78 14.89 -25.93
CA ASN A 372 -21.36 13.92 -25.02
C ASN A 372 -21.43 14.42 -23.57
N GLY A 373 -20.96 15.64 -23.31
CA GLY A 373 -20.93 16.23 -21.97
C GLY A 373 -19.74 15.78 -21.12
N PHE A 374 -18.70 15.20 -21.73
CA PHE A 374 -17.49 14.77 -21.03
C PHE A 374 -16.42 15.88 -21.09
N GLY A 375 -15.90 16.31 -19.94
CA GLY A 375 -14.90 17.38 -19.85
C GLY A 375 -13.60 17.06 -20.56
N GLN A 376 -13.05 18.06 -21.23
CA GLN A 376 -11.79 17.95 -21.97
C GLN A 376 -10.60 18.61 -21.25
N SER A 377 -10.83 19.27 -20.11
CA SER A 377 -9.80 19.99 -19.34
C SER A 377 -9.94 19.70 -17.85
N ARG A 378 -8.79 19.57 -17.15
CA ARG A 378 -8.76 19.34 -15.70
C ARG A 378 -9.18 20.62 -14.96
N GLN A 379 -9.91 20.44 -13.86
CA GLN A 379 -10.19 21.57 -12.98
C GLN A 379 -8.98 21.87 -12.10
N PRO A 380 -8.51 23.13 -12.03
CA PRO A 380 -7.41 23.47 -11.16
C PRO A 380 -7.83 23.37 -9.69
N TYR A 381 -6.92 22.87 -8.86
CA TYR A 381 -7.00 23.00 -7.43
C TYR A 381 -6.72 24.46 -7.04
N THR A 382 -7.63 25.09 -6.29
CA THR A 382 -7.57 26.53 -5.97
C THR A 382 -7.23 26.83 -4.51
N ASN A 383 -7.10 25.81 -3.67
CA ASN A 383 -6.87 25.93 -2.23
C ASN A 383 -5.79 24.95 -1.73
N THR A 384 -4.76 24.72 -2.54
CA THR A 384 -3.61 23.90 -2.13
C THR A 384 -2.61 24.76 -1.36
N PRO A 385 -1.85 24.19 -0.41
CA PRO A 385 -0.73 24.90 0.19
C PRO A 385 0.24 25.37 -0.91
N PRO A 386 0.90 26.55 -0.77
CA PRO A 386 1.77 27.09 -1.82
C PRO A 386 2.89 26.14 -2.27
N PHE A 387 3.37 25.26 -1.38
CA PHE A 387 4.40 24.29 -1.70
C PHE A 387 3.90 23.11 -2.57
N LYS A 388 2.57 22.95 -2.73
CA LYS A 388 1.92 21.99 -3.63
C LYS A 388 1.42 22.62 -4.93
N GLU A 389 1.57 23.94 -5.08
CA GLU A 389 1.08 24.70 -6.23
C GLU A 389 2.08 24.65 -7.39
N HIS A 390 2.02 23.58 -8.18
CA HIS A 390 2.80 23.41 -9.42
C HIS A 390 1.96 23.58 -10.70
N GLY A 391 0.75 24.12 -10.57
CA GLY A 391 -0.20 24.27 -11.66
C GLY A 391 -1.01 23.00 -11.94
N THR A 392 -1.76 23.04 -13.05
CA THR A 392 -2.60 21.92 -13.50
C THR A 392 -2.02 21.35 -14.79
N PRO A 393 -1.85 20.02 -14.91
CA PRO A 393 -1.32 19.41 -16.11
C PRO A 393 -2.22 19.67 -17.32
N PRO A 394 -1.71 20.28 -18.41
CA PRO A 394 -2.52 20.56 -19.60
C PRO A 394 -2.96 19.26 -20.26
N THR A 395 -4.22 19.17 -20.68
CA THR A 395 -4.68 18.08 -21.55
C THR A 395 -4.29 18.31 -23.02
N PRO A 396 -4.40 17.31 -23.91
CA PRO A 396 -4.25 17.52 -25.35
C PRO A 396 -5.18 18.62 -25.89
N TRP A 397 -6.40 18.72 -25.34
CA TRP A 397 -7.33 19.78 -25.72
C TRP A 397 -6.83 21.15 -25.27
N ASP A 398 -6.26 21.23 -24.06
CA ASP A 398 -5.71 22.48 -23.53
C ASP A 398 -4.55 23.01 -24.37
N VAL A 399 -3.64 22.13 -24.80
CA VAL A 399 -2.55 22.50 -25.71
C VAL A 399 -3.07 23.03 -27.04
N LEU A 400 -4.13 22.44 -27.59
CA LEU A 400 -4.68 22.86 -28.88
C LEU A 400 -5.47 24.17 -28.82
N ASN A 401 -6.17 24.42 -27.70
CA ASN A 401 -7.18 25.48 -27.65
C ASN A 401 -6.82 26.65 -26.71
N ARG A 402 -5.91 26.42 -25.75
CA ARG A 402 -5.57 27.40 -24.71
C ARG A 402 -4.14 27.28 -24.18
N ALA A 403 -3.18 26.93 -25.03
CA ALA A 403 -1.78 26.77 -24.63
C ALA A 403 -1.20 27.98 -23.89
N GLN A 404 -1.69 29.20 -24.15
CA GLN A 404 -1.24 30.41 -23.47
C GLN A 404 -1.58 30.47 -21.97
N ASP A 405 -2.46 29.58 -21.49
CA ASP A 405 -2.88 29.52 -20.09
C ASP A 405 -1.99 28.59 -19.25
N PHE A 406 -1.00 27.93 -19.86
CA PHE A 406 -0.11 26.97 -19.23
C PHE A 406 1.36 27.36 -19.41
N ASP A 407 2.20 26.99 -18.45
CA ASP A 407 3.64 27.10 -18.61
C ASP A 407 4.18 25.93 -19.44
N PHE A 408 4.97 26.24 -20.46
CA PHE A 408 5.72 25.28 -21.27
C PHE A 408 7.20 25.66 -21.35
N SER A 409 7.70 26.53 -20.46
CA SER A 409 9.07 27.02 -20.48
C SER A 409 10.13 25.92 -20.38
N PHE A 410 9.74 24.75 -19.86
CA PHE A 410 10.56 23.54 -19.73
C PHE A 410 10.65 22.69 -21.01
N THR A 411 9.89 23.00 -22.07
CA THR A 411 9.88 22.21 -23.32
C THR A 411 9.82 23.09 -24.56
N SER A 412 10.47 22.68 -25.65
CA SER A 412 10.33 23.36 -26.95
C SER A 412 9.04 22.97 -27.68
N GLU A 413 8.47 21.82 -27.35
CA GLU A 413 7.27 21.26 -27.98
C GLU A 413 6.21 21.02 -26.89
N PRO A 414 5.16 21.88 -26.79
CA PRO A 414 4.07 21.70 -25.83
C PRO A 414 3.45 20.31 -25.94
N PHE A 415 3.22 19.69 -24.80
CA PHE A 415 2.67 18.34 -24.72
C PHE A 415 1.47 18.31 -23.78
N GLY A 416 0.39 17.68 -24.24
CA GLY A 416 -0.83 17.54 -23.47
C GLY A 416 -0.92 16.15 -22.88
N ILE A 417 -1.14 16.06 -21.58
CA ILE A 417 -1.29 14.81 -20.85
C ILE A 417 -2.77 14.38 -20.85
N PRO A 418 -3.12 13.24 -21.49
CA PRO A 418 -4.51 12.75 -21.54
C PRO A 418 -5.12 12.57 -20.14
N LEU A 419 -6.44 12.72 -20.06
CA LEU A 419 -7.19 12.35 -18.85
C LEU A 419 -7.04 10.84 -18.58
N GLY A 420 -6.88 10.49 -17.31
CA GLY A 420 -6.67 9.11 -16.85
C GLY A 420 -5.21 8.77 -16.58
N ARG A 421 -4.28 9.68 -16.88
CA ARG A 421 -2.85 9.48 -16.63
C ARG A 421 -2.39 9.87 -15.22
N TYR A 422 -3.22 10.62 -14.49
CA TYR A 422 -2.99 10.92 -13.08
C TYR A 422 -3.93 10.14 -12.17
N ILE A 423 -3.46 9.80 -10.97
CA ILE A 423 -4.29 9.17 -9.92
C ILE A 423 -5.58 9.98 -9.71
N ASP A 424 -5.43 11.31 -9.65
CA ASP A 424 -6.55 12.21 -9.41
C ASP A 424 -7.53 12.33 -10.60
N ASP A 425 -7.23 11.75 -11.77
CA ASP A 425 -8.23 11.63 -12.84
C ASP A 425 -9.26 10.52 -12.57
N TRP A 426 -9.09 9.72 -11.51
CA TRP A 426 -9.94 8.57 -11.21
C TRP A 426 -10.75 8.76 -9.92
N VAL A 427 -11.96 8.19 -9.92
CA VAL A 427 -12.83 8.18 -8.74
C VAL A 427 -13.43 6.79 -8.57
N TYR A 428 -13.37 6.27 -7.34
CA TYR A 428 -14.13 5.08 -6.98
C TYR A 428 -15.61 5.39 -7.05
N ASP A 429 -16.36 4.62 -7.83
CA ASP A 429 -17.75 4.93 -8.10
C ASP A 429 -18.74 4.15 -7.26
N ASN A 430 -18.33 3.70 -6.07
CA ASN A 430 -19.12 2.87 -5.15
C ASN A 430 -19.52 1.53 -5.77
N GLY A 431 -18.60 0.91 -6.52
CA GLY A 431 -18.80 -0.40 -7.14
C GLY A 431 -19.86 -0.43 -8.24
N ASN A 432 -20.23 0.73 -8.81
CA ASN A 432 -21.12 0.79 -9.97
C ASN A 432 -20.39 0.34 -11.25
N THR A 433 -19.08 0.57 -11.29
CA THR A 433 -18.13 0.00 -12.24
C THR A 433 -17.41 -1.15 -11.53
N GLY A 434 -17.01 -2.19 -12.27
CA GLY A 434 -16.19 -3.26 -11.72
C GLY A 434 -16.89 -4.20 -10.73
N ASN A 435 -16.08 -4.94 -9.98
CA ASN A 435 -16.52 -5.92 -8.97
C ASN A 435 -15.60 -5.96 -7.74
N LEU A 436 -14.80 -4.91 -7.56
CA LEU A 436 -13.87 -4.73 -6.44
C LEU A 436 -14.24 -3.45 -5.67
N ASP A 437 -13.87 -3.42 -4.40
CA ASP A 437 -14.02 -2.26 -3.52
C ASP A 437 -13.00 -1.14 -3.81
N GLU A 438 -13.02 -0.07 -3.00
CA GLU A 438 -12.13 1.09 -3.17
C GLU A 438 -10.64 0.77 -2.95
N CYS A 439 -10.33 -0.32 -2.24
CA CYS A 439 -8.96 -0.80 -2.04
C CYS A 439 -8.57 -1.91 -3.02
N ASN A 440 -9.37 -2.14 -4.06
CA ASN A 440 -9.16 -3.20 -5.05
C ASN A 440 -9.31 -4.63 -4.47
N GLY A 441 -10.12 -4.77 -3.42
CA GLY A 441 -10.43 -6.04 -2.76
C GLY A 441 -11.83 -6.57 -3.02
N ALA A 442 -12.04 -7.84 -2.69
CA ALA A 442 -13.34 -8.51 -2.71
C ALA A 442 -13.35 -9.73 -1.79
N THR A 443 -14.54 -10.11 -1.32
CA THR A 443 -14.77 -11.40 -0.65
C THR A 443 -15.15 -12.47 -1.67
N ASP A 444 -14.47 -13.61 -1.63
CA ASP A 444 -14.75 -14.75 -2.51
C ASP A 444 -15.93 -15.61 -2.01
N VAL A 445 -16.27 -16.65 -2.78
CA VAL A 445 -17.32 -17.63 -2.43
C VAL A 445 -17.12 -18.34 -1.09
N ASN A 446 -15.88 -18.41 -0.59
CA ASN A 446 -15.52 -19.05 0.67
C ASN A 446 -15.56 -18.09 1.86
N GLY A 447 -15.91 -16.82 1.64
CA GLY A 447 -15.89 -15.80 2.67
C GLY A 447 -14.49 -15.24 2.95
N VAL A 448 -13.51 -15.52 2.10
CA VAL A 448 -12.15 -15.00 2.23
C VAL A 448 -12.07 -13.64 1.54
N TYR A 449 -11.71 -12.62 2.31
CA TYR A 449 -11.38 -11.31 1.75
C TYR A 449 -9.93 -11.29 1.27
N GLY A 450 -9.70 -10.66 0.13
CA GLY A 450 -8.36 -10.42 -0.39
C GLY A 450 -8.35 -9.32 -1.44
N TYR A 451 -7.15 -8.85 -1.77
CA TYR A 451 -6.90 -7.86 -2.81
C TYR A 451 -6.61 -8.53 -4.14
N TYR A 452 -6.93 -7.87 -5.24
CA TYR A 452 -6.82 -8.46 -6.57
C TYR A 452 -6.06 -7.58 -7.54
N ILE A 453 -5.22 -8.21 -8.36
CA ILE A 453 -4.49 -7.53 -9.42
C ILE A 453 -5.39 -7.35 -10.63
N THR A 454 -5.31 -6.18 -11.26
CA THR A 454 -6.13 -5.82 -12.42
C THR A 454 -5.25 -5.49 -13.63
N ASN A 455 -5.84 -4.94 -14.70
CA ASN A 455 -5.08 -4.37 -15.84
C ASN A 455 -5.44 -2.90 -16.07
N GLU A 456 -6.27 -2.33 -15.19
CA GLU A 456 -6.78 -0.97 -15.28
C GLU A 456 -6.66 -0.36 -13.89
N TYR A 457 -6.45 0.95 -13.81
CA TYR A 457 -6.21 1.59 -12.51
C TYR A 457 -7.37 1.34 -11.50
N PRO A 458 -7.06 1.03 -10.22
CA PRO A 458 -5.73 0.71 -9.69
C PRO A 458 -5.29 -0.72 -10.04
N TYR A 459 -3.99 -0.92 -10.25
CA TYR A 459 -3.41 -2.19 -10.69
C TYR A 459 -3.28 -3.24 -9.58
N GLY A 460 -3.38 -2.83 -8.33
CA GLY A 460 -3.32 -3.64 -7.11
C GLY A 460 -3.91 -2.88 -5.93
N PRO A 461 -3.62 -3.27 -4.67
CA PRO A 461 -4.11 -2.54 -3.51
C PRO A 461 -3.49 -1.14 -3.45
N ILE A 462 -4.33 -0.11 -3.40
CA ILE A 462 -3.94 1.32 -3.19
C ILE A 462 -4.33 1.83 -1.80
N CYS A 463 -4.98 0.98 -1.03
CA CYS A 463 -5.27 1.15 0.37
C CYS A 463 -5.52 -0.23 0.96
N THR A 464 -5.66 -0.30 2.27
CA THR A 464 -6.05 -1.52 2.96
C THR A 464 -7.12 -1.27 4.00
N PHE A 465 -7.91 -2.31 4.30
CA PHE A 465 -8.96 -2.24 5.31
C PHE A 465 -8.58 -2.90 6.64
N GLY A 466 -7.47 -3.63 6.70
CA GLY A 466 -7.05 -4.35 7.89
C GLY A 466 -6.12 -3.58 8.83
N VAL A 467 -5.71 -4.28 9.88
CA VAL A 467 -4.72 -3.82 10.86
C VAL A 467 -3.32 -3.92 10.25
N HIS A 468 -2.58 -2.81 10.20
CA HIS A 468 -1.27 -2.76 9.53
C HIS A 468 -0.17 -3.50 10.29
N GLU A 469 0.71 -4.10 9.51
CA GLU A 469 2.00 -4.65 9.91
C GLU A 469 3.12 -3.67 9.55
N PRO A 470 3.86 -3.13 10.54
CA PRO A 470 4.91 -2.14 10.28
C PRO A 470 6.13 -2.69 9.52
N SER A 471 6.21 -4.00 9.30
CA SER A 471 7.34 -4.66 8.62
C SER A 471 7.25 -4.64 7.08
N PHE A 472 6.18 -4.07 6.52
CA PHE A 472 5.95 -3.92 5.07
C PHE A 472 6.62 -2.66 4.52
N GLY A 473 7.95 -2.64 4.56
CA GLY A 473 8.75 -1.56 4.01
C GLY A 473 10.18 -1.58 4.52
N LYS A 474 11.02 -0.72 3.94
CA LYS A 474 12.48 -0.79 4.12
C LYS A 474 13.12 0.58 4.23
N VAL A 475 14.15 0.69 5.09
CA VAL A 475 15.11 1.80 5.06
C VAL A 475 16.17 1.49 4.00
N PRO A 476 16.39 2.37 3.02
CA PRO A 476 17.30 2.06 1.92
C PRO A 476 18.79 1.89 2.33
N PRO A 477 19.52 0.88 1.81
CA PRO A 477 20.90 0.53 2.21
C PRO A 477 21.93 1.63 2.02
N LEU A 478 21.72 2.56 1.07
CA LEU A 478 22.60 3.72 0.88
C LEU A 478 22.61 4.69 2.07
N ARG A 479 21.77 4.47 3.08
CA ARG A 479 21.82 5.15 4.38
C ARG A 479 22.59 4.39 5.45
N TRP A 480 23.04 3.16 5.25
CA TRP A 480 23.79 2.44 6.29
C TRP A 480 25.01 3.23 6.79
N ASP A 481 25.73 3.88 5.87
CA ASP A 481 26.85 4.79 6.22
C ASP A 481 26.37 5.99 7.06
N ASP A 482 25.16 6.49 6.78
CA ASP A 482 24.49 7.55 7.54
C ASP A 482 23.89 7.05 8.87
N GLU A 483 23.48 5.78 8.99
CA GLU A 483 23.00 5.13 10.22
C GLU A 483 24.15 4.86 11.20
N LEU A 484 25.32 4.48 10.68
CA LEU A 484 26.56 4.40 11.44
C LEU A 484 27.07 5.78 11.87
N ALA A 485 26.85 6.81 11.05
CA ALA A 485 27.25 8.19 11.34
C ALA A 485 26.28 8.91 12.29
N ASP A 486 24.98 8.63 12.22
CA ASP A 486 23.92 9.19 13.05
C ASP A 486 22.86 8.12 13.42
N PRO A 487 23.08 7.39 14.53
CA PRO A 487 22.15 6.38 15.04
C PRO A 487 20.76 6.90 15.40
N GLY A 488 20.51 8.21 15.35
CA GLY A 488 19.18 8.79 15.50
C GLY A 488 18.28 8.55 14.28
N ARG A 489 18.85 8.22 13.12
CA ARG A 489 18.13 8.03 11.85
C ARG A 489 17.49 6.67 11.64
N ILE A 490 17.79 5.69 12.50
CA ILE A 490 17.10 4.38 12.51
C ILE A 490 15.76 4.43 13.27
N PHE A 491 15.33 5.62 13.69
CA PHE A 491 14.08 5.85 14.38
C PHE A 491 13.22 6.84 13.57
N ASP A 492 11.93 6.55 13.41
CA ASP A 492 10.98 7.48 12.79
C ASP A 492 10.71 8.71 13.67
N GLU A 493 9.90 9.65 13.17
CA GLU A 493 9.46 10.85 13.90
C GLU A 493 8.70 10.54 15.20
N MET A 494 8.26 9.29 15.36
CA MET A 494 7.55 8.77 16.53
C MET A 494 8.47 8.00 17.49
N GLY A 495 9.75 7.85 17.15
CA GLY A 495 10.74 7.12 17.95
C GLY A 495 10.69 5.60 17.80
N ASN A 496 9.99 5.08 16.80
CA ASN A 496 9.98 3.64 16.48
C ASN A 496 11.16 3.29 15.60
N LYS A 497 11.78 2.13 15.86
CA LYS A 497 12.90 1.66 15.04
C LYS A 497 12.38 1.21 13.67
N ILE A 498 12.85 1.83 12.59
CA ILE A 498 12.33 1.66 11.22
C ILE A 498 13.01 0.55 10.41
N ASN A 499 13.53 -0.47 11.08
CA ASN A 499 14.53 -1.46 10.62
C ASN A 499 15.97 -0.96 10.68
N GLY A 500 16.80 -1.87 11.19
CA GLY A 500 18.24 -1.93 10.98
C GLY A 500 18.54 -3.37 10.57
N HIS A 501 19.68 -3.56 9.91
CA HIS A 501 20.21 -4.86 9.50
C HIS A 501 19.98 -5.99 10.52
#